data_AF-X0X3Y2-F1
#
_entry.id   AF-X0X3Y2-F1
#
_cell.length_a   1.000
_cell.length_b   1.000
_cell.length_c   1.000
_cell.angle_alpha   90.00
_cell.angle_beta   90.00
_cell.angle_gamma   90.00
#
_symmetry.space_group_name_H-M   'P 1'
#
loop_
_entity.id
_entity.type
_entity.pdbx_description
1 polymer ?
#
loop_
_entity_poly.entity_id
_entity_poly.type
_entity_poly.pdbx_seq_one_letter_code
_entity_poly.pdbx_strand_id
1 'polypeptide(L)' 'ISDKEVCMVKVEKSFNYMYLRKNNKKILYVRLGNRTKPLDDPEEIIEYIEEDKK' A
#
# COMPACT_ATOMS: atom_id res chain seq x y z
N ILE A 1 -27.07 16.03 4.90
CA ILE A 1 -26.05 15.02 5.26
C ILE A 1 -26.05 14.93 6.77
N SER A 2 -26.91 14.13 7.40
CA SER A 2 -27.09 14.19 8.86
C SER A 2 -27.76 12.91 9.36
N ASP A 3 -26.94 11.86 9.53
CA ASP A 3 -27.18 10.60 10.28
C ASP A 3 -26.28 9.46 9.75
N LYS A 4 -25.01 9.75 9.45
CA LYS A 4 -24.04 8.72 9.06
C LYS A 4 -22.88 8.74 10.03
N GLU A 5 -22.63 7.60 10.66
CA GLU A 5 -21.44 7.38 11.45
C GLU A 5 -20.22 7.38 10.53
N VAL A 6 -19.21 8.17 10.89
CA VAL A 6 -17.95 8.28 10.13
C VAL A 6 -16.84 7.68 10.98
N CYS A 7 -16.22 6.62 10.46
CA CYS A 7 -14.98 6.08 11.03
C CYS A 7 -13.77 6.79 10.39
N MET A 8 -12.96 7.46 11.20
CA MET A 8 -11.74 8.12 10.74
C MET A 8 -10.52 7.27 11.08
N VAL A 9 -9.73 6.93 10.06
CA VAL A 9 -8.45 6.23 10.21
C VAL A 9 -7.33 7.18 9.80
N LYS A 10 -6.46 7.52 10.74
CA LYS A 10 -5.21 8.24 10.49
C LYS A 10 -4.06 7.24 10.51
N VAL A 11 -3.23 7.27 9.48
CA VAL A 11 -2.10 6.34 9.30
C VAL A 11 -0.84 7.16 9.07
N GLU A 12 0.22 6.81 9.79
CA GLU A 12 1.54 7.42 9.62
C GLU A 12 2.38 6.60 8.62
N LYS A 13 3.35 7.24 7.96
CA LYS A 13 4.26 6.53 7.07
C LYS A 13 5.09 5.53 7.88
N SER A 14 5.20 4.31 7.38
CA SER A 14 6.11 3.32 7.94
C SER A 14 7.51 3.49 7.35
N PHE A 15 8.53 3.18 8.15
CA PHE A 15 9.90 3.02 7.66
C PHE A 15 10.10 1.73 6.85
N ASN A 16 9.18 0.77 6.98
CA ASN A 16 9.26 -0.52 6.30
C ASN A 16 8.11 -0.67 5.31
N TYR A 17 8.37 -1.32 4.18
CA TYR A 17 7.31 -1.70 3.24
C TYR A 17 6.36 -2.73 3.89
N MET A 18 5.07 -2.44 3.84
CA MET A 18 4.03 -3.30 4.41
C MET A 18 3.46 -4.25 3.35
N TYR A 19 3.59 -5.55 3.60
CA TYR A 19 3.06 -6.60 2.72
C TYR A 19 1.77 -7.18 3.30
N LEU A 20 0.76 -7.37 2.45
CA LEU A 20 -0.42 -8.14 2.79
C LEU A 20 -0.27 -9.57 2.26
N ARG A 21 -0.74 -10.55 3.05
CA ARG A 21 -0.79 -11.94 2.61
C ARG A 21 -2.16 -12.21 1.99
N LYS A 22 -2.20 -12.56 0.70
CA LYS A 22 -3.42 -12.94 -0.02
C LYS A 22 -3.14 -14.20 -0.82
N ASN A 23 -3.97 -15.24 -0.68
CA ASN A 23 -3.81 -16.51 -1.39
C ASN A 23 -2.39 -17.11 -1.28
N ASN A 24 -1.80 -17.09 -0.07
CA ASN A 24 -0.42 -17.51 0.19
C ASN A 24 0.70 -16.74 -0.53
N LYS A 25 0.40 -15.66 -1.23
CA LYS A 25 1.39 -14.73 -1.80
C LYS A 25 1.52 -13.49 -0.93
N LYS A 26 2.74 -12.94 -0.85
CA LYS A 26 2.99 -11.60 -0.30
C LYS A 26 2.74 -10.60 -1.43
N ILE A 27 1.90 -9.61 -1.16
CA ILE A 27 1.55 -8.55 -2.12
C ILE A 27 1.90 -7.22 -1.46
N LEU A 28 2.68 -6.39 -2.16
CA LEU A 28 2.93 -5.02 -1.76
C LEU A 28 1.78 -4.16 -2.31
N TYR A 29 1.17 -3.32 -1.48
CA TYR A 29 0.15 -2.38 -1.95
C TYR A 29 0.71 -0.98 -1.92
N VAL A 30 0.76 -0.35 -3.09
CA VAL A 30 1.27 1.02 -3.26
C VAL A 30 0.12 1.97 -3.56
N ARG A 31 0.24 3.21 -3.09
CA ARG A 31 -0.76 4.25 -3.34
C ARG A 31 -0.27 5.21 -4.42
N LEU A 32 -0.96 5.20 -5.56
CA LEU A 32 -0.72 6.09 -6.68
C LEU A 32 -1.86 7.12 -6.71
N GLY A 33 -1.63 8.27 -6.09
CA GLY A 33 -2.64 9.30 -5.87
C GLY A 33 -3.81 8.82 -5.00
N ASN A 34 -5.02 8.77 -5.59
CA ASN A 34 -6.24 8.33 -4.89
C ASN A 34 -6.57 6.85 -5.09
N ARG A 35 -5.71 6.08 -5.77
CA ARG A 35 -5.91 4.66 -5.99
C ARG A 35 -4.80 3.85 -5.32
N THR A 36 -5.17 2.73 -4.74
CA THR A 36 -4.24 1.73 -4.24
C THR A 36 -4.16 0.59 -5.25
N LYS A 37 -2.95 0.19 -5.63
CA LYS A 37 -2.71 -0.92 -6.56
C LYS A 37 -1.84 -2.00 -5.92
N PRO A 38 -2.10 -3.29 -6.20
CA PRO A 38 -1.19 -4.36 -5.83
C PRO A 38 0.02 -4.36 -6.76
N LEU A 39 1.20 -4.60 -6.19
CA LEU A 39 2.39 -5.08 -6.88
C LEU A 39 2.65 -6.50 -6.35
N ASP A 40 2.56 -7.48 -7.24
CA ASP A 40 2.79 -8.90 -6.96
C ASP A 40 3.90 -9.50 -7.82
N ASP A 41 4.38 -8.75 -8.82
CA ASP A 41 5.59 -9.07 -9.56
C ASP A 41 6.85 -8.69 -8.77
N PRO A 42 7.81 -9.61 -8.56
CA PRO A 42 9.02 -9.33 -7.80
C PRO A 42 9.91 -8.23 -8.41
N GLU A 43 10.00 -8.11 -9.73
CA GLU A 43 10.87 -7.12 -10.40
C GLU A 43 10.27 -5.72 -10.21
N GLU A 44 8.96 -5.57 -10.42
CA GLU A 44 8.24 -4.30 -10.18
C GLU A 44 8.33 -3.85 -8.71
N ILE A 45 8.27 -4.79 -7.75
CA ILE A 45 8.45 -4.49 -6.32
C ILE A 45 9.86 -3.96 -6.04
N ILE A 46 10.89 -4.59 -6.62
CA ILE A 46 12.29 -4.16 -6.43
C ILE A 46 12.49 -2.76 -7.00
N GLU A 47 12.04 -2.52 -8.24
CA GLU A 47 12.14 -1.22 -8.90
C GLU A 47 11.46 -0.12 -8.07
N TYR A 48 10.24 -0.37 -7.59
CA TYR A 48 9.53 0.57 -6.71
C TYR A 48 10.32 0.93 -5.45
N ILE A 49 10.92 -0.07 -4.80
CA ILE A 49 11.71 0.12 -3.58
C ILE A 49 13.01 0.89 -3.87
N GLU A 50 13.63 0.68 -5.02
CA GLU A 50 14.85 1.39 -5.43
C GLU A 50 14.58 2.85 -5.79
N GLU A 51 13.47 3.13 -6.47
CA GLU A 51 13.05 4.49 -6.81
C GLU A 51 12.67 5.31 -5.57
N ASP A 52 11.94 4.72 -4.62
CA ASP A 52 11.49 5.41 -3.40
C ASP A 52 12.65 5.77 -2.44
N LYS A 53 13.81 5.11 -2.59
CA LYS A 53 15.03 5.40 -1.81
C LYS A 53 15.88 6.54 -2.38
N LYS A 54 15.62 7.00 -3.61
CA LYS A 54 16.32 8.15 -4.20
C LYS A 54 15.74 9.47 -3.71
#